data_AF-A0A7X8R5E5-F1
#
_entry.id   AF-A0A7X8R5E5-F1
#
_cell.length_a   1.000
_cell.length_b   1.000
_cell.length_c   1.000
_cell.angle_alpha   90.00
_cell.angle_beta   90.00
_cell.angle_gamma   90.00
#
_symmetry.space_group_name_H-M   'P 1'
#
loop_
_entity.id
_entity.type
_entity.pdbx_description
1 polymer ?
#
loop_
_entity_poly.entity_id
_entity_poly.type
_entity_poly.pdbx_seq_one_letter_code
_entity_poly.pdbx_strand_id
1 'polypeptide(L)'
;MNSRHLNDEHMQNYLDGNLTAAESAEVQGHLAECGSCRQQMEWYQKIYSKLNAEEPEVFSSQWQDRVLQAVEGESLGFLHHQLWQVFVGMAVVLGLFKLSSLFMNYGSVVQVFRRSLLSSFYAIFTGLDFAAGVAARLHSLSLYLPLIASIAAALIFILLLDRLLSKARLRTLVTGK
;
A
#
# COMPACT_ATOMS: atom_id res chain seq x y z
N MET A 1 6.93 -42.97 -33.90
CA MET A 1 6.37 -41.63 -33.62
C MET A 1 7.52 -40.76 -33.14
N ASN A 2 7.70 -39.59 -33.76
CA ASN A 2 8.84 -38.68 -33.56
C ASN A 2 8.95 -38.26 -32.10
N SER A 3 9.72 -38.98 -31.30
CA SER A 3 10.00 -38.65 -29.91
C SER A 3 10.99 -37.49 -29.88
N ARG A 4 10.47 -36.27 -30.06
CA ARG A 4 11.20 -35.05 -29.75
C ARG A 4 11.53 -35.13 -28.26
N HIS A 5 12.81 -35.26 -27.94
CA HIS A 5 13.28 -35.27 -26.56
C HIS A 5 12.91 -33.95 -25.87
N LEU A 6 12.74 -34.00 -24.55
CA LEU A 6 12.63 -32.79 -23.73
C LEU A 6 13.88 -31.93 -23.95
N ASN A 7 13.67 -30.61 -24.07
CA ASN A 7 14.77 -29.66 -24.06
C ASN A 7 15.25 -29.41 -22.63
N ASP A 8 16.45 -28.87 -22.49
CA ASP A 8 17.04 -28.59 -21.18
C ASP A 8 16.22 -27.57 -20.38
N GLU A 9 15.63 -26.58 -21.05
CA GLU A 9 14.78 -25.56 -20.44
C GLU A 9 13.53 -26.17 -19.76
N HIS A 10 12.83 -27.12 -20.40
CA HIS A 10 11.69 -27.80 -19.78
C HIS A 10 12.11 -28.68 -18.62
N MET A 11 13.28 -29.34 -18.70
CA MET A 11 13.80 -30.14 -17.57
C MET A 11 14.13 -29.26 -16.37
N GLN A 12 14.74 -28.08 -16.59
CA GLN A 12 15.05 -27.11 -15.55
C GLN A 12 13.78 -26.51 -14.95
N ASN A 13 12.84 -26.05 -15.78
CA ASN A 13 11.57 -25.51 -15.30
C ASN A 13 10.77 -26.54 -14.49
N TYR A 14 10.86 -27.82 -14.84
CA TYR A 14 10.28 -28.92 -14.06
C TYR A 14 10.95 -29.07 -12.69
N LEU A 15 12.28 -28.98 -12.61
CA LEU A 15 13.02 -29.03 -11.33
C LEU A 15 12.75 -27.83 -10.43
N ASP A 16 12.62 -26.64 -11.02
CA ASP A 16 12.38 -25.40 -10.28
C ASP A 16 10.90 -25.22 -9.88
N GLY A 17 10.00 -26.09 -10.35
CA GLY A 17 8.56 -26.00 -10.08
C GLY A 17 7.86 -24.86 -10.81
N ASN A 18 8.45 -24.35 -11.90
CA ASN A 18 7.93 -23.24 -12.69
C ASN A 18 6.90 -23.66 -13.75
N LEU A 19 6.69 -24.96 -13.94
CA LEU A 19 5.70 -25.50 -14.87
C LEU A 19 4.30 -25.54 -14.26
N THR A 20 3.28 -25.37 -15.11
CA THR A 20 1.89 -25.63 -14.71
C THR A 20 1.68 -27.12 -14.43
N ALA A 21 0.60 -27.45 -13.71
CA ALA A 21 0.27 -28.84 -13.39
C ALA A 21 0.11 -29.72 -14.65
N ALA A 22 -0.42 -29.16 -15.75
CA ALA A 22 -0.59 -29.87 -17.02
C ALA A 22 0.76 -30.17 -17.70
N GLU A 23 1.64 -29.18 -17.76
CA GLU A 23 2.99 -29.32 -18.33
C GLU A 23 3.86 -30.28 -17.50
N SER A 24 3.75 -30.21 -16.17
CA SER A 24 4.41 -31.14 -15.27
C SER A 24 3.97 -32.59 -15.50
N ALA A 25 2.67 -32.82 -15.76
CA ALA A 25 2.15 -34.15 -16.07
C ALA A 25 2.65 -34.66 -17.43
N GLU A 26 2.75 -33.78 -18.43
CA GLU A 26 3.32 -34.11 -19.74
C GLU A 26 4.80 -34.52 -19.64
N VAL A 27 5.60 -33.75 -18.90
CA VAL A 27 7.00 -34.08 -18.63
C VAL A 27 7.11 -35.42 -17.91
N GLN A 28 6.26 -35.68 -16.91
CA GLN A 28 6.26 -36.95 -16.19
C GLN A 28 5.88 -38.12 -17.10
N GLY A 29 4.90 -37.94 -17.99
CA GLY A 29 4.54 -38.92 -19.02
C GLY A 29 5.72 -39.21 -19.95
N HIS A 30 6.42 -38.16 -20.43
CA HIS A 30 7.59 -38.32 -21.28
C HIS A 30 8.73 -39.07 -20.58
N LEU A 31 9.00 -38.78 -19.30
CA LEU A 31 10.03 -39.46 -18.50
C LEU A 31 9.69 -40.94 -18.24
N ALA A 32 8.41 -41.30 -18.23
CA ALA A 32 7.97 -42.69 -18.13
C ALA A 32 8.27 -43.50 -19.41
N GLU A 33 8.19 -42.85 -20.58
CA GLU A 33 8.37 -43.49 -21.89
C GLU A 33 9.81 -43.39 -22.43
N CYS A 34 10.54 -42.31 -22.12
CA CYS A 34 11.87 -42.04 -22.67
C CYS A 34 13.00 -42.29 -21.66
N GLY A 35 13.73 -43.40 -21.84
CA GLY A 35 14.89 -43.73 -20.99
C GLY A 35 16.04 -42.72 -21.07
N SER A 36 16.26 -42.10 -22.24
CA SER A 36 17.32 -41.08 -22.43
C SER A 36 17.05 -39.82 -21.60
N CYS A 37 15.85 -39.28 -21.70
CA CYS A 37 15.45 -38.09 -20.92
C CYS A 37 15.40 -38.40 -19.42
N ARG A 38 15.03 -39.62 -19.01
CA ARG A 38 15.12 -40.05 -17.62
C ARG A 38 16.56 -40.02 -17.10
N GLN A 39 17.50 -40.58 -17.85
CA GLN A 39 18.91 -40.57 -17.45
C GLN A 39 19.46 -39.14 -17.35
N GLN A 40 19.09 -38.26 -18.27
CA GLN A 40 19.48 -36.84 -18.23
C GLN A 40 18.87 -36.12 -17.02
N MET A 41 17.60 -36.39 -16.71
CA MET A 41 16.91 -35.84 -15.55
C MET A 41 17.56 -36.27 -14.23
N GLU A 42 17.98 -37.53 -14.10
CA GLU A 42 18.72 -38.03 -12.94
C GLU A 42 20.06 -37.29 -12.74
N TRP A 43 20.74 -36.91 -13.82
CA TRP A 43 21.94 -36.07 -13.74
C TRP A 43 21.64 -34.68 -13.21
N TYR A 44 20.59 -34.02 -13.71
CA TYR A 44 20.20 -32.71 -13.21
C TYR A 44 19.77 -32.75 -11.74
N GLN A 45 19.02 -33.77 -11.31
CA GLN A 45 18.67 -33.95 -9.90
C GLN A 45 19.89 -34.11 -8.98
N LYS A 46 20.93 -34.81 -9.43
CA LYS A 46 22.20 -34.92 -8.69
C LYS A 46 22.93 -33.59 -8.55
N ILE A 47 22.90 -32.74 -9.57
CA ILE A 47 23.49 -31.40 -9.49
C ILE A 47 22.67 -30.52 -8.55
N TYR A 48 21.35 -30.51 -8.73
CA TYR A 48 20.42 -29.70 -7.93
C TYR A 48 20.50 -30.05 -6.43
N SER A 49 20.55 -31.34 -6.09
CA SER A 49 20.74 -31.79 -4.71
C SER A 49 22.08 -31.39 -4.10
N LYS A 50 23.15 -31.26 -4.90
CA LYS A 50 24.44 -30.76 -4.41
C LYS A 50 24.45 -29.24 -4.23
N LEU A 51 23.79 -28.50 -5.11
CA LEU A 51 23.65 -27.05 -5.00
C LEU A 51 22.76 -26.68 -3.79
N ASN A 52 21.63 -27.37 -3.62
CA ASN A 52 20.75 -27.16 -2.47
C ASN A 52 21.28 -27.75 -1.15
N ALA A 53 22.40 -28.47 -1.19
CA ALA A 53 23.09 -28.92 0.02
C ALA A 53 23.99 -27.84 0.62
N GLU A 54 24.09 -26.66 0.00
CA GLU A 54 24.68 -25.50 0.66
C GLU A 54 23.90 -25.23 1.96
N GLU A 55 24.64 -25.25 3.07
CA GLU A 55 24.08 -25.10 4.41
C GLU A 55 23.17 -23.87 4.45
N PRO A 56 22.01 -23.93 5.12
CA PRO A 56 21.18 -22.75 5.29
C PRO A 56 22.07 -21.67 5.88
N GLU A 57 22.31 -20.60 5.12
CA GLU A 57 23.11 -19.48 5.60
C GLU A 57 22.51 -19.03 6.92
N VAL A 58 23.16 -19.41 8.02
CA VAL A 58 22.72 -19.02 9.36
C VAL A 58 23.10 -17.57 9.46
N PHE A 59 22.18 -16.70 9.02
CA PHE A 59 22.32 -15.27 9.18
C PHE A 59 22.67 -14.99 10.64
N SER A 60 23.69 -14.17 10.87
CA SER A 60 24.07 -13.77 12.23
C SER A 60 22.82 -13.27 12.97
N SER A 61 22.66 -13.56 14.27
CA SER A 61 21.50 -13.13 15.06
C SER A 61 21.21 -11.62 14.96
N GLN A 62 22.25 -10.82 14.72
CA GLN A 62 22.17 -9.36 14.56
C GLN A 62 21.77 -8.90 13.14
N TRP A 63 21.63 -9.80 12.17
CA TRP A 63 21.27 -9.44 10.79
C TRP A 63 19.85 -8.89 10.71
N GLN A 64 18.91 -9.53 11.40
CA GLN A 64 17.53 -9.04 11.49
C GLN A 64 17.49 -7.64 12.11
N ASP A 65 18.22 -7.43 13.21
CA ASP A 65 18.27 -6.12 13.87
C ASP A 65 18.86 -5.05 12.94
N ARG A 66 19.94 -5.36 12.21
CA ARG A 66 20.55 -4.41 11.25
C ARG A 66 19.62 -4.07 10.09
N VAL A 67 18.89 -5.05 9.56
CA VAL A 67 17.93 -4.83 8.46
C VAL A 67 16.74 -4.01 8.95
N LEU A 68 16.17 -4.36 10.10
CA LEU A 68 15.07 -3.60 10.70
C LEU A 68 15.50 -2.17 11.00
N GLN A 69 16.69 -1.97 11.56
CA GLN A 69 17.21 -0.64 11.86
C GLN A 69 17.46 0.19 10.59
N ALA A 70 17.92 -0.43 9.50
CA ALA A 70 18.09 0.26 8.22
C ALA A 70 16.74 0.69 7.62
N VAL A 71 15.71 -0.15 7.73
CA VAL A 71 14.36 0.15 7.19
C VAL A 71 13.58 1.15 8.07
N GLU A 72 13.70 1.06 9.40
CA GLU A 72 13.07 2.00 10.34
C GLU A 72 13.75 3.38 10.32
N GLY A 73 15.08 3.43 10.20
CA GLY A 73 15.84 4.68 10.15
C GLY A 73 15.42 5.59 9.00
N GLU A 74 15.10 5.02 7.84
CA GLU A 74 14.62 5.79 6.69
C GLU A 74 13.13 6.15 6.75
N SER A 75 12.31 5.28 7.34
CA SER A 75 10.86 5.45 7.31
C SER A 75 10.30 6.32 8.44
N LEU A 76 10.87 6.25 9.65
CA LEU A 76 10.31 6.95 10.81
C LEU A 76 10.88 8.36 11.02
N GLY A 77 12.15 8.59 10.69
CA GLY A 77 12.80 9.90 10.87
C GLY A 77 12.15 11.01 10.03
N PHE A 78 11.84 10.71 8.77
CA PHE A 78 11.23 11.66 7.85
C PHE A 78 9.75 11.92 8.17
N LEU A 79 8.99 10.86 8.49
CA LEU A 79 7.57 10.95 8.86
C LEU A 79 7.35 11.76 10.13
N HIS A 80 8.17 11.52 11.16
CA HIS A 80 8.03 12.20 12.45
C HIS A 80 8.30 13.71 12.32
N HIS A 81 9.33 14.11 11.56
CA HIS A 81 9.67 15.51 11.42
C HIS A 81 8.61 16.29 10.59
N GLN A 82 8.10 15.70 9.51
CA GLN A 82 7.09 16.35 8.68
C GLN A 82 5.71 16.43 9.37
N LEU A 83 5.30 15.39 10.11
CA LEU A 83 4.08 15.43 10.90
C LEU A 83 4.16 16.49 12.01
N TRP A 84 5.30 16.56 12.71
CA TRP A 84 5.50 17.54 13.77
C TRP A 84 5.36 18.98 13.26
N GLN A 85 5.89 19.29 12.06
CA GLN A 85 5.74 20.62 11.46
C GLN A 85 4.27 20.99 11.18
N VAL A 86 3.45 20.03 10.73
CA VAL A 86 2.02 20.25 10.49
C VAL A 86 1.28 20.47 11.80
N PHE A 87 1.55 19.66 12.83
CA PHE A 87 0.91 19.80 14.14
C PHE A 87 1.28 21.12 14.82
N VAL A 88 2.56 21.51 14.80
CA VAL A 88 3.02 22.79 15.34
C VAL A 88 2.41 23.96 14.58
N GLY A 89 2.41 23.91 13.24
CA GLY A 89 1.78 24.94 12.42
C GLY A 89 0.29 25.09 12.71
N MET A 90 -0.44 23.99 12.82
CA MET A 90 -1.85 23.98 13.17
C MET A 90 -2.09 24.53 14.58
N ALA A 91 -1.26 24.14 15.56
CA ALA A 91 -1.35 24.63 16.93
C ALA A 91 -1.12 26.15 17.01
N VAL A 92 -0.16 26.69 16.25
CA VAL A 92 0.08 28.13 16.17
C VAL A 92 -1.12 28.86 15.57
N VAL A 93 -1.68 28.34 14.47
CA VAL A 93 -2.87 28.95 13.83
C VAL A 93 -4.06 28.92 14.77
N LEU A 94 -4.32 27.79 15.45
CA LEU A 94 -5.40 27.67 16.43
C LEU A 94 -5.18 28.60 17.63
N GLY A 95 -3.93 28.72 18.11
CA GLY A 95 -3.55 29.63 19.18
C GLY A 95 -3.79 31.09 18.80
N LEU A 96 -3.35 31.51 17.61
CA LEU A 96 -3.60 32.85 17.07
C LEU A 96 -5.09 33.11 16.85
N PHE A 97 -5.83 32.14 16.34
CA PHE A 97 -7.28 32.25 16.18
C PHE A 97 -7.98 32.42 17.53
N LYS A 98 -7.56 31.66 18.55
CA LYS A 98 -8.11 31.76 19.90
C LYS A 98 -7.75 33.08 20.57
N LEU A 99 -6.52 33.55 20.40
CA LEU A 99 -6.07 34.86 20.88
C LEU A 99 -6.87 35.97 20.22
N SER A 100 -7.07 35.90 18.90
CA SER A 100 -7.89 36.84 18.16
C SER A 100 -9.35 36.82 18.62
N SER A 101 -9.87 35.64 18.98
CA SER A 101 -11.22 35.48 19.55
C SER A 101 -11.43 36.16 20.90
N LEU A 102 -10.38 36.52 21.62
CA LEU A 102 -10.50 37.34 22.83
C LEU A 102 -10.79 38.80 22.51
N PHE A 103 -10.38 39.28 21.33
CA PHE A 103 -10.54 40.68 20.92
C PHE A 103 -11.78 40.93 20.05
N MET A 104 -12.27 39.91 19.33
CA MET A 104 -13.42 40.06 18.42
C MET A 104 -14.47 38.98 18.68
N ASN A 105 -15.74 39.37 18.79
CA ASN A 105 -16.84 38.41 18.98
C ASN A 105 -17.19 37.77 17.63
N TYR A 106 -16.54 36.65 17.33
CA TYR A 106 -16.66 35.93 16.06
C TYR A 106 -18.03 35.29 15.81
N GLY A 107 -19.00 35.40 16.73
CA GLY A 107 -20.33 34.82 16.58
C GLY A 107 -21.01 35.22 15.26
N SER A 108 -20.92 36.49 14.88
CA SER A 108 -21.52 36.99 13.62
C SER A 108 -20.73 36.56 12.38
N VAL A 109 -19.40 36.58 12.45
CA VAL A 109 -18.51 36.18 11.33
C VAL A 109 -18.61 34.69 11.05
N VAL A 110 -18.61 33.86 12.09
CA VAL A 110 -18.76 32.40 11.96
C VAL A 110 -20.14 32.05 11.44
N GLN A 111 -21.19 32.80 11.78
CA GLN A 111 -22.53 32.57 11.23
C GLN A 111 -22.61 32.90 9.73
N VAL A 112 -21.96 33.98 9.28
CA VAL A 112 -21.86 34.34 7.85
C VAL A 112 -21.01 33.33 7.09
N PHE A 113 -19.86 32.97 7.65
CA PHE A 113 -18.94 31.98 7.07
C PHE A 113 -19.59 30.60 6.99
N ARG A 114 -20.27 30.14 8.05
CA ARG A 114 -21.05 28.90 8.06
C ARG A 114 -22.11 28.88 6.97
N ARG A 115 -22.80 30.01 6.74
CA ARG A 115 -23.84 30.11 5.69
C ARG A 115 -23.23 30.07 4.28
N SER A 116 -22.08 30.71 4.08
CA SER A 116 -21.40 30.82 2.78
C SER A 116 -20.57 29.58 2.40
N LEU A 117 -19.86 28.96 3.36
CA LEU A 117 -19.13 27.73 3.14
C LEU A 117 -20.06 26.54 2.97
N LEU A 118 -21.11 26.41 3.78
CA LEU A 118 -22.07 25.31 3.59
C LEU A 118 -22.81 25.44 2.26
N SER A 119 -23.16 26.64 1.80
CA SER A 119 -23.79 26.80 0.48
C SER A 119 -22.83 26.46 -0.65
N SER A 120 -21.55 26.81 -0.52
CA SER A 120 -20.53 26.53 -1.54
C SER A 120 -20.14 25.05 -1.56
N PHE A 121 -19.97 24.42 -0.40
CA PHE A 121 -19.77 22.97 -0.30
C PHE A 121 -20.99 22.19 -0.78
N TYR A 122 -22.20 22.65 -0.46
CA TYR A 122 -23.43 22.04 -0.96
C TYR A 122 -23.49 22.17 -2.49
N ALA A 123 -23.24 23.34 -3.07
CA ALA A 123 -23.22 23.53 -4.53
C ALA A 123 -22.16 22.67 -5.23
N ILE A 124 -20.97 22.52 -4.64
CA ILE A 124 -19.89 21.66 -5.16
C ILE A 124 -20.26 20.17 -5.06
N PHE A 125 -20.90 19.74 -3.97
CA PHE A 125 -21.34 18.34 -3.80
C PHE A 125 -22.62 18.01 -4.55
N THR A 126 -23.51 18.97 -4.82
CA THR A 126 -24.72 18.77 -5.64
C THR A 126 -24.45 18.80 -7.13
N GLY A 127 -23.28 19.27 -7.57
CA GLY A 127 -22.81 19.14 -8.96
C GLY A 127 -22.27 17.74 -9.29
N LEU A 128 -22.03 16.91 -8.26
CA LEU A 128 -21.80 15.47 -8.38
C LEU A 128 -23.15 14.79 -8.12
N ASP A 129 -23.75 14.15 -9.12
CA ASP A 129 -25.06 13.44 -9.10
C ASP A 129 -25.23 12.37 -7.99
N PHE A 130 -24.27 12.23 -7.08
CA PHE A 130 -24.30 11.36 -5.91
C PHE A 130 -25.31 11.80 -4.82
N ALA A 131 -25.58 13.11 -4.71
CA ALA A 131 -26.38 13.66 -3.61
C ALA A 131 -27.89 13.34 -3.71
N ALA A 132 -28.46 13.27 -4.91
CA ALA A 132 -29.89 13.01 -5.11
C ALA A 132 -30.29 11.57 -4.75
N GLY A 133 -29.42 10.59 -4.99
CA GLY A 133 -29.66 9.19 -4.63
C GLY A 133 -29.46 8.88 -3.14
N VAL A 134 -28.62 9.67 -2.46
CA VAL A 134 -28.24 9.46 -1.04
C VAL A 134 -29.20 10.19 -0.09
N ALA A 135 -29.72 11.36 -0.48
CA ALA A 135 -30.67 12.14 0.31
C ALA A 135 -32.01 11.43 0.56
N ALA A 136 -32.53 10.69 -0.43
CA ALA A 136 -33.77 9.92 -0.27
C ALA A 136 -33.62 8.70 0.66
N ARG A 137 -32.39 8.19 0.85
CA ARG A 137 -32.08 7.03 1.71
C ARG A 137 -31.69 7.38 3.14
N LEU A 138 -31.30 8.64 3.41
CA LEU A 138 -30.81 9.07 4.72
C LEU A 138 -31.87 9.69 5.64
N HIS A 139 -33.10 9.91 5.16
CA HIS A 139 -34.17 10.51 5.95
C HIS A 139 -34.62 9.64 7.16
N SER A 140 -34.20 8.38 7.23
CA SER A 140 -34.45 7.47 8.36
C SER A 140 -33.33 7.41 9.41
N LEU A 141 -32.22 8.16 9.24
CA LEU A 141 -30.99 8.05 10.06
C LEU A 141 -30.55 9.37 10.70
N SER A 142 -31.51 10.25 10.99
CA SER A 142 -31.27 11.66 11.37
C SER A 142 -30.56 11.89 12.71
N LEU A 143 -30.48 10.88 13.59
CA LEU A 143 -29.85 11.05 14.92
C LEU A 143 -28.32 10.87 14.95
N TYR A 144 -27.73 10.22 13.94
CA TYR A 144 -26.28 9.93 13.92
C TYR A 144 -25.51 10.66 12.80
N LEU A 145 -26.19 11.44 11.96
CA LEU A 145 -25.59 12.24 10.88
C LEU A 145 -24.39 13.10 11.30
N PRO A 146 -24.40 13.86 12.41
CA PRO A 146 -23.23 14.67 12.79
C PRO A 146 -22.03 13.80 13.22
N LEU A 147 -22.28 12.60 13.76
CA LEU A 147 -21.24 11.66 14.19
C LEU A 147 -20.66 10.89 13.00
N ILE A 148 -21.49 10.52 12.03
CA ILE A 148 -21.05 9.92 10.77
C ILE A 148 -20.25 10.95 9.95
N ALA A 149 -20.70 12.21 9.94
CA ALA A 149 -19.98 13.30 9.26
C ALA A 149 -18.61 13.59 9.90
N SER A 150 -18.49 13.55 11.23
CA SER A 150 -17.20 13.73 11.90
C SER A 150 -16.24 12.58 11.64
N ILE A 151 -16.73 11.32 11.65
CA ILE A 151 -15.95 10.14 11.29
C ILE A 151 -15.51 10.22 9.82
N ALA A 152 -16.41 10.58 8.91
CA ALA A 152 -16.08 10.75 7.49
C ALA A 152 -15.05 11.87 7.27
N ALA A 153 -15.18 13.00 7.97
CA ALA A 153 -14.21 14.09 7.90
C ALA A 153 -12.84 13.68 8.44
N ALA A 154 -12.80 12.93 9.55
CA ALA A 154 -11.55 12.37 10.09
C ALA A 154 -10.90 11.38 9.12
N LEU A 155 -11.69 10.50 8.49
CA LEU A 155 -11.19 9.57 7.47
C LEU A 155 -10.66 10.31 6.24
N ILE A 156 -11.35 11.35 5.76
CA ILE A 156 -10.89 12.18 4.65
C ILE A 156 -9.59 12.90 5.02
N PHE A 157 -9.50 13.43 6.24
CA PHE A 157 -8.28 14.06 6.73
C PHE A 157 -7.10 13.08 6.77
N ILE A 158 -7.33 11.86 7.27
CA ILE A 158 -6.33 10.78 7.26
C ILE A 158 -5.90 10.43 5.83
N LEU A 159 -6.85 10.28 4.90
CA LEU A 159 -6.56 9.98 3.50
C LEU A 159 -5.81 11.11 2.78
N LEU A 160 -6.11 12.36 3.11
CA LEU A 160 -5.38 13.52 2.58
C LEU A 160 -3.96 13.59 3.14
N LEU A 161 -3.79 13.29 4.43
CA LEU A 161 -2.48 13.14 5.05
C LEU A 161 -1.68 12.04 4.35
N ASP A 162 -2.26 10.86 4.17
CA ASP A 162 -1.63 9.73 3.51
C ASP A 162 -1.27 10.04 2.04
N ARG A 163 -2.13 10.76 1.31
CA ARG A 163 -1.83 11.25 -0.04
C ARG A 163 -0.73 12.31 -0.09
N LEU A 164 -0.65 13.18 0.90
CA LEU A 164 0.42 14.18 0.98
C LEU A 164 1.75 13.51 1.31
N LEU A 165 1.74 12.54 2.22
CA LEU A 165 2.91 11.76 2.63
C LEU A 165 3.42 10.88 1.47
N SER A 166 2.54 10.18 0.75
CA SER A 166 2.93 9.38 -0.43
C SER A 166 3.47 10.24 -1.58
N LYS A 167 2.91 11.43 -1.83
CA LYS A 167 3.46 12.36 -2.83
C LYS A 167 4.81 12.94 -2.40
N ALA A 168 5.01 13.20 -1.10
CA ALA A 168 6.31 13.61 -0.59
C ALA A 168 7.37 12.52 -0.81
N ARG A 169 7.03 11.25 -0.53
CA ARG A 169 7.88 10.07 -0.77
C ARG A 169 8.29 9.90 -2.24
N LEU A 170 7.37 10.13 -3.17
CA LEU A 170 7.64 10.08 -4.62
C LEU A 170 8.54 11.24 -5.08
N ARG A 171 8.37 12.43 -4.49
CA ARG A 171 9.18 13.60 -4.86
C ARG A 171 10.62 13.46 -4.36
N THR A 172 10.83 12.92 -3.15
CA THR A 172 12.18 12.69 -2.60
C THR A 172 12.97 11.62 -3.38
N LEU A 173 12.31 10.58 -3.89
CA LEU A 173 12.95 9.58 -4.75
C LEU A 173 13.37 10.14 -6.12
N VAL A 174 12.65 11.15 -6.64
CA VAL A 174 12.98 11.81 -7.92
C VAL A 174 14.06 12.89 -7.76
N THR A 175 14.23 13.47 -6.57
CA THR A 175 15.24 14.50 -6.31
C THR A 175 16.49 14.00 -5.59
N GLY A 176 16.80 12.70 -5.70
CA GLY A 176 17.99 12.08 -5.10
C GLY A 176 19.27 12.90 -5.29
N LYS A 177 19.73 13.46 -4.18
CA LYS A 177 21.11 13.87 -3.87
C LYS A 177 21.45 13.30 -2.51
#